data_AF-A0A077HHT7-F1
#
_entry.id   AF-A0A077HHT7-F1
#
_cell.length_a   1.000
_cell.length_b   1.000
_cell.length_c   1.000
_cell.angle_alpha   90.00
_cell.angle_beta   90.00
_cell.angle_gamma   90.00
#
_symmetry.space_group_name_H-M   'P 1'
#
loop_
_entity.id
_entity.type
_entity.pdbx_description
1 polymer ?
#
loop_
_entity_poly.entity_id
_entity_poly.type
_entity_poly.pdbx_seq_one_letter_code
_entity_poly.pdbx_strand_id
1 'polypeptide(L)'
;MDGVRVQKNSFETSLFVVYPPKSMCKEIPDYYTSEVDGREVKRPRYVARDYEEAKKYPEESMRWLAENFIPGGIDAVAGGNMNFDESTPHIQFQADTLSPHPDKPGTLRCRPGIAYNTDPTVRYTSGPKKGKQISGQQKFIDAQRGLREHMHSLGYPVELEVSERHDESLNLDRYTEQQDRERDLANRENEVELKHRSVQRDMDATERDREQAAEELEQAQEANEKAQSVLQHAEEQARAVAERVLRESREKAEQDAEQTMGLAEAQADELLERAEETARAKASAITATARSEAESITRKADEAHKQAERDAETIRSEARGKAASIRDEATRDATSMREDAREDADQIRRNAHADAEDEAAIIIEEAVKSGQQLEHLDKKFLVQELHGSPELLERFTQFKESQTSSKHSDARRRAQERIEKRRRHQQQQRDRDGVD
;
A
#
# COMPACT_ATOMS: atom_id res chain seq x y z
N MET A 1 48.36 116.47 -57.81
CA MET A 1 48.97 115.22 -58.29
C MET A 1 47.83 114.24 -58.51
N ASP A 2 47.68 113.70 -59.72
CA ASP A 2 46.64 112.72 -59.97
C ASP A 2 47.04 111.38 -59.34
N GLY A 3 46.17 110.85 -58.47
CA GLY A 3 46.44 109.61 -57.75
C GLY A 3 46.52 108.43 -58.71
N VAL A 4 47.72 107.88 -58.88
CA VAL A 4 47.95 106.67 -59.69
C VAL A 4 47.11 105.54 -59.11
N ARG A 5 46.08 105.11 -59.85
CA ARG A 5 45.27 103.94 -59.47
C ARG A 5 46.15 102.69 -59.52
N VAL A 6 46.59 102.22 -58.35
CA VAL A 6 47.16 100.89 -58.17
C VAL A 6 46.16 99.88 -58.73
N GLN A 7 46.62 99.00 -59.62
CA GLN A 7 45.73 98.03 -60.27
C GLN A 7 45.30 96.96 -59.25
N LYS A 8 44.06 96.47 -59.35
CA LYS A 8 43.45 95.55 -58.36
C LYS A 8 44.25 94.25 -58.12
N ASN A 9 45.12 93.88 -59.06
CA ASN A 9 45.97 92.67 -59.00
C ASN A 9 47.47 93.02 -58.89
N SER A 10 47.80 94.23 -58.41
CA SER A 10 49.16 94.70 -58.16
C SER A 10 49.50 94.50 -56.68
N PHE A 11 50.52 93.70 -56.39
CA PHE A 11 51.01 93.43 -55.03
C PHE A 11 52.54 93.42 -55.07
N GLU A 12 53.18 94.09 -54.12
CA GLU A 12 54.61 94.42 -54.19
C GLU A 12 55.51 93.31 -53.64
N THR A 13 55.02 92.52 -52.68
CA THR A 13 55.72 91.35 -52.10
C THR A 13 54.90 90.06 -52.26
N SER A 14 55.53 88.92 -52.04
CA SER A 14 54.91 87.59 -52.03
C SER A 14 55.54 86.71 -50.96
N LEU A 15 54.71 86.01 -50.19
CA LEU A 15 55.16 85.04 -49.18
C LEU A 15 55.22 83.64 -49.80
N PHE A 16 56.38 83.00 -49.70
CA PHE A 16 56.60 81.61 -50.06
C PHE A 16 56.73 80.78 -48.78
N VAL A 17 56.13 79.59 -48.81
CA VAL A 17 56.28 78.59 -47.74
C VAL A 17 56.72 77.27 -48.39
N VAL A 18 57.85 76.73 -47.96
CA VAL A 18 58.38 75.45 -48.47
C VAL A 18 58.64 74.48 -47.32
N TYR A 19 57.95 73.35 -47.38
CA TYR A 19 58.13 72.22 -46.47
C TYR A 19 59.12 71.21 -47.07
N PRO A 20 59.97 70.56 -46.26
CA PRO A 20 60.71 69.38 -46.68
C PRO A 20 59.75 68.17 -46.84
N PRO A 21 60.11 67.17 -47.66
CA PRO A 21 59.37 65.92 -47.76
C PRO A 21 59.13 65.26 -46.40
N LYS A 22 57.93 64.70 -46.17
CA LYS A 22 57.62 63.96 -44.92
C LYS A 22 58.59 62.79 -44.67
N SER A 23 59.21 62.25 -45.72
CA SER A 23 60.28 61.24 -45.67
C SER A 23 61.56 61.74 -44.96
N MET A 24 61.86 63.03 -44.97
CA MET A 24 62.96 63.66 -44.20
C MET A 24 62.57 63.94 -42.74
N CYS A 25 61.30 63.74 -42.38
CA CYS A 25 60.76 63.99 -41.04
C CYS A 25 60.46 62.69 -40.29
N LYS A 26 60.58 62.74 -38.96
CA LYS A 26 59.96 61.80 -38.03
C LYS A 26 58.62 62.38 -37.61
N GLU A 27 57.57 61.59 -37.73
CA GLU A 27 56.26 61.93 -37.17
C GLU A 27 56.23 61.59 -35.68
N ILE A 28 55.72 62.53 -34.87
CA ILE A 28 55.35 62.32 -33.47
C ILE A 28 53.82 62.40 -33.42
N PRO A 29 53.11 61.27 -33.29
CA PRO A 29 51.65 61.28 -33.19
C PRO A 29 51.20 61.99 -31.90
N ASP A 30 49.94 62.42 -31.87
CA ASP A 30 49.27 62.99 -30.69
C ASP A 30 49.95 64.21 -30.01
N TYR A 31 50.94 64.84 -30.64
CA TYR A 31 51.75 65.89 -30.00
C TYR A 31 50.95 67.14 -29.61
N TYR A 32 50.03 67.60 -30.46
CA TYR A 32 49.16 68.74 -30.16
C TYR A 32 47.74 68.26 -29.88
N THR A 33 47.40 68.15 -28.59
CA THR A 33 46.02 67.94 -28.14
C THR A 33 45.28 69.28 -28.05
N SER A 34 44.03 69.31 -28.51
CA SER A 34 43.16 70.49 -28.49
C SER A 34 41.70 70.06 -28.51
N GLU A 35 40.81 70.82 -27.85
CA GLU A 35 39.37 70.58 -27.94
C GLU A 35 38.76 71.48 -29.02
N VAL A 36 37.96 70.90 -29.92
CA VAL A 36 37.21 71.62 -30.96
C VAL A 36 35.79 71.07 -30.97
N ASP A 37 34.79 71.93 -30.83
CA ASP A 37 33.36 71.58 -30.77
C ASP A 37 33.02 70.41 -29.80
N GLY A 38 33.71 70.38 -28.65
CA GLY A 38 33.55 69.33 -27.62
C GLY A 38 34.24 68.00 -27.93
N ARG A 39 35.11 67.95 -28.95
CA ARG A 39 35.87 66.75 -29.37
C ARG A 39 37.36 66.96 -29.14
N GLU A 40 38.03 65.92 -28.64
CA GLU A 40 39.50 65.90 -28.64
C GLU A 40 40.02 65.71 -30.07
N VAL A 41 40.72 66.73 -30.56
CA VAL A 41 41.44 66.75 -31.84
C VAL A 41 42.93 66.68 -31.55
N LYS A 42 43.59 65.64 -32.06
CA LYS A 42 45.00 65.35 -31.84
C LYS A 42 45.78 65.46 -33.14
N ARG A 43 46.66 66.46 -33.24
CA ARG A 43 47.46 66.71 -34.45
C ARG A 43 48.90 66.25 -34.25
N PRO A 44 49.48 65.51 -35.23
CA PRO A 44 50.87 65.09 -35.15
C PRO A 44 51.81 66.29 -35.26
N ARG A 45 53.05 66.10 -34.77
CA ARG A 45 54.17 67.01 -35.04
C ARG A 45 55.23 66.30 -35.86
N TYR A 46 55.60 66.88 -36.99
CA TYR A 46 56.78 66.47 -37.73
C TYR A 46 58.02 67.16 -37.15
N VAL A 47 59.10 66.40 -37.00
CA VAL A 47 60.43 66.91 -36.61
C VAL A 47 61.45 66.37 -37.61
N ALA A 48 62.44 67.18 -37.99
CA ALA A 48 63.50 66.74 -38.90
C ALA A 48 64.24 65.49 -38.37
N ARG A 49 64.55 64.52 -39.24
CA ARG A 49 65.37 63.34 -38.87
C ARG A 49 66.83 63.73 -38.67
N ASP A 50 67.36 64.50 -39.62
CA ASP A 50 68.64 65.21 -39.52
C ASP A 50 68.35 66.71 -39.65
N TYR A 51 68.82 67.50 -38.67
CA TYR A 51 68.57 68.94 -38.60
C TYR A 51 69.42 69.74 -39.59
N GLU A 52 70.64 69.29 -39.92
CA GLU A 52 71.52 69.99 -40.87
C GLU A 52 71.22 69.61 -42.32
N GLU A 53 70.67 68.41 -42.57
CA GLU A 53 70.07 68.05 -43.86
C GLU A 53 68.78 68.85 -44.11
N ALA A 54 67.89 68.93 -43.11
CA ALA A 54 66.61 69.62 -43.22
C ALA A 54 66.71 71.16 -43.25
N LYS A 55 67.88 71.77 -43.00
CA LYS A 55 68.15 73.19 -43.32
C LYS A 55 68.50 73.40 -44.79
N LYS A 56 69.25 72.46 -45.39
CA LYS A 56 69.73 72.57 -46.77
C LYS A 56 68.60 72.45 -47.77
N TYR A 57 67.63 71.55 -47.53
CA TYR A 57 66.49 71.39 -48.43
C TYR A 57 65.69 72.70 -48.62
N PRO A 58 65.25 73.42 -47.57
CA PRO A 58 64.54 74.68 -47.73
C PRO A 58 65.40 75.82 -48.28
N GLU A 59 66.70 75.89 -47.92
CA GLU A 59 67.62 76.89 -48.47
C GLU A 59 67.82 76.72 -49.98
N GLU A 60 68.07 75.49 -50.42
CA GLU A 60 68.25 75.15 -51.84
C GLU A 60 66.95 75.34 -52.63
N SER A 61 65.79 75.02 -52.03
CA SER A 61 64.49 75.31 -52.62
C SER A 61 64.26 76.82 -52.79
N MET A 62 64.65 77.64 -51.81
CA MET A 62 64.59 79.11 -51.89
C MET A 62 65.52 79.64 -52.98
N ARG A 63 66.76 79.16 -53.06
CA ARG A 63 67.74 79.51 -54.09
C ARG A 63 67.20 79.19 -55.49
N TRP A 64 66.69 77.99 -55.71
CA TRP A 64 66.13 77.58 -56.99
C TRP A 64 64.91 78.41 -57.38
N LEU A 65 63.97 78.64 -56.46
CA LEU A 65 62.79 79.49 -56.70
C LEU A 65 63.16 80.94 -56.99
N ALA A 66 64.19 81.46 -56.32
CA ALA A 66 64.72 82.80 -56.57
C ALA A 66 65.25 82.92 -58.01
N GLU A 67 66.11 82.00 -58.45
CA GLU A 67 66.72 82.04 -59.78
C GLU A 67 65.73 81.72 -60.93
N ASN A 68 64.78 80.80 -60.71
CA ASN A 68 63.97 80.22 -61.80
C ASN A 68 62.51 80.71 -61.84
N PHE A 69 61.99 81.34 -60.78
CA PHE A 69 60.58 81.76 -60.71
C PHE A 69 60.37 83.21 -60.27
N ILE A 70 61.17 83.73 -59.33
CA ILE A 70 60.94 85.05 -58.72
C ILE A 70 61.44 86.19 -59.64
N PRO A 71 60.62 87.22 -59.92
CA PRO A 71 61.06 88.37 -60.72
C PRO A 71 62.12 89.15 -59.95
N GLY A 72 63.36 89.18 -60.46
CA GLY A 72 64.49 89.88 -59.83
C GLY A 72 65.52 88.96 -59.16
N GLY A 73 65.33 87.64 -59.18
CA GLY A 73 66.36 86.70 -58.69
C GLY A 73 66.47 86.67 -57.16
N ILE A 74 67.67 86.32 -56.66
CA ILE A 74 67.97 86.30 -55.22
C ILE A 74 67.94 87.70 -54.60
N ASP A 75 68.26 88.74 -55.37
CA ASP A 75 68.25 90.14 -54.92
C ASP A 75 66.82 90.65 -54.61
N ALA A 76 65.79 89.96 -55.09
CA ALA A 76 64.39 90.23 -54.76
C ALA A 76 63.93 89.55 -53.46
N VAL A 77 64.72 88.65 -52.87
CA VAL A 77 64.35 87.94 -51.62
C VAL A 77 64.69 88.83 -50.41
N ALA A 78 63.67 89.45 -49.82
CA ALA A 78 63.82 90.36 -48.68
C ALA A 78 64.28 89.65 -47.40
N GLY A 79 64.10 88.33 -47.31
CA GLY A 79 64.56 87.48 -46.22
C GLY A 79 63.61 86.31 -45.94
N GLY A 80 64.01 85.41 -45.04
CA GLY A 80 63.18 84.28 -44.62
C GLY A 80 63.62 83.65 -43.30
N ASN A 81 62.64 83.03 -42.64
CA ASN A 81 62.81 82.32 -41.37
C ASN A 81 62.61 80.82 -41.60
N MET A 82 63.47 79.99 -41.00
CA MET A 82 63.28 78.54 -40.96
C MET A 82 62.69 78.14 -39.60
N ASN A 83 61.45 77.66 -39.63
CA ASN A 83 60.67 77.36 -38.43
C ASN A 83 60.68 75.84 -38.22
N PHE A 84 61.26 75.39 -37.10
CA PHE A 84 61.37 73.97 -36.71
C PHE A 84 60.64 73.66 -35.39
N ASP A 85 60.17 74.70 -34.71
CA ASP A 85 59.40 74.72 -33.47
C ASP A 85 57.89 74.52 -33.69
N GLU A 86 57.41 74.76 -34.91
CA GLU A 86 56.03 74.53 -35.35
C GLU A 86 55.67 73.05 -35.63
N SER A 87 54.44 72.80 -36.11
CA SER A 87 53.90 71.47 -36.36
C SER A 87 54.57 70.71 -37.51
N THR A 88 55.14 71.42 -38.49
CA THR A 88 55.94 70.85 -39.59
C THR A 88 57.14 71.77 -39.83
N PRO A 89 58.37 71.25 -39.96
CA PRO A 89 59.53 72.07 -40.32
C PRO A 89 59.30 72.74 -41.67
N HIS A 90 59.66 74.01 -41.82
CA HIS A 90 59.55 74.72 -43.11
C HIS A 90 60.38 76.00 -43.14
N ILE A 91 60.56 76.58 -44.33
CA ILE A 91 60.96 77.98 -44.49
C ILE A 91 59.75 78.83 -44.88
N GLN A 92 59.63 80.00 -44.29
CA GLN A 92 58.80 81.10 -44.81
C GLN A 92 59.74 82.21 -45.29
N PHE A 93 59.65 82.60 -46.56
CA PHE A 93 60.47 83.70 -47.09
C PHE A 93 59.62 84.65 -47.94
N GLN A 94 59.99 85.94 -47.90
CA GLN A 94 59.32 86.99 -48.67
C GLN A 94 60.19 87.44 -49.82
N ALA A 95 59.57 87.64 -50.99
CA ALA A 95 60.23 88.18 -52.15
C ALA A 95 59.38 89.24 -52.86
N ASP A 96 60.07 90.23 -53.42
CA ASP A 96 59.48 91.30 -54.20
C ASP A 96 58.92 90.80 -55.54
N THR A 97 57.94 91.51 -56.07
CA THR A 97 57.41 91.32 -57.43
C THR A 97 57.93 92.39 -58.40
N LEU A 98 58.95 93.13 -57.96
CA LEU A 98 59.53 94.25 -58.67
C LEU A 98 60.35 93.77 -59.88
N SER A 99 60.42 94.61 -60.90
CA SER A 99 61.27 94.38 -62.07
C SER A 99 61.63 95.73 -62.72
N PRO A 100 62.71 95.81 -63.50
CA PRO A 100 63.09 97.03 -64.22
C PRO A 100 61.91 97.60 -65.03
N HIS A 101 61.67 98.90 -64.87
CA HIS A 101 60.62 99.59 -65.61
C HIS A 101 61.07 99.77 -67.07
N PRO A 102 60.37 99.20 -68.07
CA PRO A 102 60.86 99.14 -69.44
C PRO A 102 61.18 100.52 -70.03
N ASP A 103 60.31 101.51 -69.75
CA ASP A 103 60.43 102.87 -70.29
C ASP A 103 61.20 103.84 -69.37
N LYS A 104 61.77 103.37 -68.25
CA LYS A 104 62.41 104.22 -67.23
C LYS A 104 63.64 103.53 -66.59
N PRO A 105 64.81 103.59 -67.25
CA PRO A 105 66.06 103.02 -66.75
C PRO A 105 66.37 103.45 -65.32
N GLY A 106 66.92 102.54 -64.51
CA GLY A 106 67.24 102.81 -63.10
C GLY A 106 66.04 102.86 -62.14
N THR A 107 64.81 102.59 -62.62
CA THR A 107 63.62 102.50 -61.74
C THR A 107 62.97 101.12 -61.81
N LEU A 108 62.36 100.69 -60.70
CA LEU A 108 61.61 99.45 -60.60
C LEU A 108 60.10 99.69 -60.75
N ARG A 109 59.38 98.63 -61.13
CA ARG A 109 57.92 98.59 -61.22
C ARG A 109 57.41 97.25 -60.70
N CYS A 110 56.35 97.28 -59.90
CA CYS A 110 55.56 96.10 -59.53
C CYS A 110 55.06 95.36 -60.79
N ARG A 111 55.52 94.12 -61.00
CA ARG A 111 55.16 93.25 -62.13
C ARG A 111 54.90 91.80 -61.68
N PRO A 112 53.92 91.55 -60.79
CA PRO A 112 53.49 90.20 -60.42
C PRO A 112 52.96 89.39 -61.61
N GLY A 113 52.68 90.05 -62.75
CA GLY A 113 52.47 89.42 -64.05
C GLY A 113 53.61 88.49 -64.51
N ILE A 114 54.86 88.72 -64.11
CA ILE A 114 55.99 87.92 -64.60
C ILE A 114 55.92 86.49 -64.05
N ALA A 115 55.75 86.31 -62.73
CA ALA A 115 55.68 85.00 -62.08
C ALA A 115 54.24 84.50 -61.81
N TYR A 116 53.41 85.32 -61.17
CA TYR A 116 52.17 84.86 -60.53
C TYR A 116 50.91 85.03 -61.39
N ASN A 117 50.92 85.99 -62.32
CA ASN A 117 49.80 86.34 -63.19
C ASN A 117 50.16 86.15 -64.68
N THR A 118 49.28 86.57 -65.59
CA THR A 118 49.59 86.65 -67.04
C THR A 118 50.30 87.97 -67.35
N ASP A 119 51.32 87.97 -68.21
CA ASP A 119 52.04 89.19 -68.64
C ASP A 119 52.36 89.15 -70.15
N PRO A 120 52.22 90.27 -70.89
CA PRO A 120 52.52 90.33 -72.32
C PRO A 120 53.93 89.93 -72.76
N THR A 121 54.94 90.00 -71.88
CA THR A 121 56.32 89.62 -72.19
C THR A 121 56.63 88.14 -71.90
N VAL A 122 55.80 87.43 -71.13
CA VAL A 122 56.03 86.02 -70.76
C VAL A 122 55.19 85.08 -71.64
N ARG A 123 55.85 84.41 -72.59
CA ARG A 123 55.22 83.62 -73.66
C ARG A 123 55.95 82.29 -73.88
N TYR A 124 55.22 81.28 -74.34
CA TYR A 124 55.83 80.00 -74.75
C TYR A 124 56.80 80.23 -75.90
N THR A 125 58.06 79.80 -75.73
CA THR A 125 59.13 79.90 -76.75
C THR A 125 59.06 78.78 -77.80
N SER A 126 58.48 77.64 -77.44
CA SER A 126 58.41 76.40 -78.21
C SER A 126 57.02 75.72 -78.11
N GLY A 127 56.86 74.58 -78.80
CA GLY A 127 55.68 73.72 -78.71
C GLY A 127 54.38 74.29 -79.32
N PRO A 128 53.25 73.55 -79.20
CA PRO A 128 51.96 73.93 -79.82
C PRO A 128 51.34 75.23 -79.30
N LYS A 129 51.84 75.77 -78.18
CA LYS A 129 51.39 77.04 -77.59
C LYS A 129 52.33 78.22 -77.93
N LYS A 130 53.39 78.03 -78.75
CA LYS A 130 54.41 79.05 -79.07
C LYS A 130 53.80 80.43 -79.38
N GLY A 131 54.35 81.47 -78.77
CA GLY A 131 53.91 82.87 -78.92
C GLY A 131 52.66 83.26 -78.12
N LYS A 132 51.88 82.31 -77.59
CA LYS A 132 50.80 82.61 -76.62
C LYS A 132 51.41 83.01 -75.28
N GLN A 133 50.69 83.83 -74.52
CA GLN A 133 51.08 84.18 -73.15
C GLN A 133 50.93 82.96 -72.22
N ILE A 134 51.80 82.87 -71.21
CA ILE A 134 51.70 81.84 -70.16
C ILE A 134 50.82 82.39 -69.03
N SER A 135 49.82 81.61 -68.59
CA SER A 135 48.95 81.96 -67.47
C SER A 135 49.65 81.73 -66.13
N GLY A 136 49.25 82.47 -65.08
CA GLY A 136 49.81 82.34 -63.74
C GLY A 136 49.83 80.90 -63.21
N GLN A 137 48.69 80.20 -63.29
CA GLN A 137 48.57 78.79 -62.88
C GLN A 137 49.57 77.86 -63.59
N GLN A 138 49.78 78.04 -64.90
CA GLN A 138 50.75 77.23 -65.65
C GLN A 138 52.19 77.50 -65.16
N LYS A 139 52.54 78.75 -64.84
CA LYS A 139 53.86 79.10 -64.30
C LYS A 139 54.10 78.45 -62.93
N PHE A 140 53.08 78.41 -62.06
CA PHE A 140 53.15 77.67 -60.80
C PHE A 140 53.33 76.16 -61.02
N ILE A 141 52.59 75.54 -61.95
CA ILE A 141 52.75 74.12 -62.30
C ILE A 141 54.15 73.83 -62.83
N ASP A 142 54.68 74.69 -63.72
CA ASP A 142 56.01 74.53 -64.29
C ASP A 142 57.13 74.77 -63.26
N ALA A 143 56.96 75.74 -62.35
CA ALA A 143 57.90 76.00 -61.26
C ALA A 143 57.89 74.89 -60.20
N GLN A 144 56.72 74.38 -59.81
CA GLN A 144 56.63 73.23 -58.91
C GLN A 144 57.26 71.98 -59.52
N ARG A 145 57.03 71.73 -60.82
CA ARG A 145 57.68 70.60 -61.52
C ARG A 145 59.19 70.77 -61.56
N GLY A 146 59.69 71.93 -62.00
CA GLY A 146 61.13 72.22 -62.07
C GLY A 146 61.82 72.14 -60.71
N LEU A 147 61.17 72.58 -59.63
CA LEU A 147 61.70 72.43 -58.27
C LEU A 147 61.80 70.95 -57.87
N ARG A 148 60.80 70.11 -58.18
CA ARG A 148 60.87 68.66 -57.88
C ARG A 148 61.94 67.97 -58.72
N GLU A 149 62.06 68.31 -60.01
CA GLU A 149 63.13 67.83 -60.90
C GLU A 149 64.53 68.21 -60.34
N HIS A 150 64.72 69.45 -59.91
CA HIS A 150 65.97 69.95 -59.30
C HIS A 150 66.31 69.22 -58.00
N MET A 151 65.39 69.22 -57.02
CA MET A 151 65.64 68.63 -55.71
C MET A 151 65.85 67.11 -55.79
N HIS A 152 65.15 66.42 -56.69
CA HIS A 152 65.40 65.00 -56.99
C HIS A 152 66.78 64.80 -57.63
N SER A 153 67.23 65.69 -58.54
CA SER A 153 68.57 65.61 -59.14
C SER A 153 69.71 65.78 -58.13
N LEU A 154 69.46 66.50 -57.03
CA LEU A 154 70.36 66.64 -55.89
C LEU A 154 70.27 65.45 -54.89
N GLY A 155 69.41 64.46 -55.16
CA GLY A 155 69.27 63.25 -54.34
C GLY A 155 68.28 63.36 -53.17
N TYR A 156 67.54 64.46 -53.04
CA TYR A 156 66.52 64.57 -51.99
C TYR A 156 65.31 63.66 -52.30
N PRO A 157 64.63 63.11 -51.26
CA PRO A 157 63.55 62.14 -51.42
C PRO A 157 62.22 62.80 -51.81
N VAL A 158 62.16 63.34 -53.03
CA VAL A 158 61.03 64.06 -53.63
C VAL A 158 60.40 63.22 -54.74
N GLU A 159 59.07 63.11 -54.74
CA GLU A 159 58.31 62.46 -55.82
C GLU A 159 58.28 63.36 -57.07
N LEU A 160 58.72 62.84 -58.23
CA LEU A 160 58.74 63.61 -59.48
C LEU A 160 57.33 63.86 -60.03
N GLU A 161 56.56 62.78 -60.15
CA GLU A 161 55.15 62.83 -60.55
C GLU A 161 54.28 63.28 -59.37
N VAL A 162 53.16 63.96 -59.66
CA VAL A 162 52.19 64.33 -58.62
C VAL A 162 51.23 63.16 -58.43
N SER A 163 50.98 62.77 -57.18
CA SER A 163 50.01 61.74 -56.82
C SER A 163 48.65 61.98 -57.49
N GLU A 164 47.88 60.91 -57.77
CA GLU A 164 46.51 61.00 -58.28
C GLU A 164 45.62 61.91 -57.41
N ARG A 165 45.95 62.03 -56.11
CA ARG A 165 45.27 62.90 -55.14
C ARG A 165 45.73 64.38 -55.16
N HIS A 166 46.53 64.83 -56.12
CA HIS A 166 47.08 66.20 -56.06
C HIS A 166 46.04 67.33 -56.19
N ASP A 167 44.92 67.07 -56.87
CA ASP A 167 43.75 67.96 -56.92
C ASP A 167 42.84 67.80 -55.68
N GLU A 168 43.04 66.77 -54.85
CA GLU A 168 42.42 66.67 -53.52
C GLU A 168 43.13 67.64 -52.58
N SER A 169 42.72 68.91 -52.61
CA SER A 169 42.97 69.79 -51.48
C SER A 169 42.33 69.14 -50.25
N LEU A 170 43.16 68.63 -49.33
CA LEU A 170 42.73 68.20 -48.00
C LEU A 170 42.23 69.43 -47.24
N ASN A 171 40.98 69.80 -47.53
CA ASN A 171 40.21 70.73 -46.71
C ASN A 171 40.25 70.19 -45.27
N LEU A 172 40.44 71.09 -44.30
CA LEU A 172 40.65 70.75 -42.90
C LEU A 172 39.56 69.81 -42.37
N ASP A 173 38.33 70.04 -42.82
CA ASP A 173 37.14 69.22 -42.56
C ASP A 173 37.33 67.73 -42.93
N ARG A 174 37.99 67.41 -44.05
CA ARG A 174 38.19 66.02 -44.51
C ARG A 174 39.26 65.28 -43.73
N TYR A 175 40.33 65.96 -43.34
CA TYR A 175 41.34 65.39 -42.43
C TYR A 175 40.74 65.17 -41.04
N THR A 176 39.95 66.14 -40.57
CA THR A 176 39.23 66.05 -39.29
C THR A 176 38.18 64.93 -39.31
N GLU A 177 37.42 64.78 -40.40
CA GLU A 177 36.47 63.67 -40.59
C GLU A 177 37.17 62.31 -40.59
N GLN A 178 38.37 62.19 -41.20
CA GLN A 178 39.13 60.94 -41.16
C GLN A 178 39.62 60.62 -39.74
N GLN A 179 40.22 61.58 -39.03
CA GLN A 179 40.64 61.35 -37.64
C GLN A 179 39.46 61.09 -36.69
N ASP A 180 38.31 61.75 -36.90
CA ASP A 180 37.09 61.48 -36.16
C ASP A 180 36.60 60.03 -36.38
N ARG A 181 36.63 59.53 -37.62
CA ARG A 181 36.31 58.13 -37.93
C ARG A 181 37.30 57.14 -37.31
N GLU A 182 38.60 57.44 -37.35
CA GLU A 182 39.64 56.59 -36.75
C GLU A 182 39.52 56.55 -35.22
N ARG A 183 39.21 57.68 -34.58
CA ARG A 183 38.90 57.76 -33.14
C ARG A 183 37.60 57.02 -32.79
N ASP A 184 36.55 57.16 -33.58
CA ASP A 184 35.28 56.46 -33.35
C ASP A 184 35.40 54.94 -33.53
N LEU A 185 36.25 54.48 -34.46
CA LEU A 185 36.64 53.07 -34.60
C LEU A 185 37.41 52.59 -33.36
N ALA A 186 38.47 53.29 -32.94
CA ALA A 186 39.26 52.93 -31.77
C ALA A 186 38.43 52.92 -30.47
N ASN A 187 37.49 53.87 -30.31
CA ASN A 187 36.53 53.87 -29.20
C ASN A 187 35.64 52.62 -29.22
N ARG A 188 35.18 52.21 -30.42
CA ARG A 188 34.31 51.05 -30.61
C ARG A 188 35.05 49.73 -30.42
N GLU A 189 36.32 49.65 -30.80
CA GLU A 189 37.21 48.53 -30.50
C GLU A 189 37.42 48.38 -28.99
N ASN A 190 37.73 49.48 -28.29
CA ASN A 190 37.80 49.48 -26.82
C ASN A 190 36.48 49.06 -26.16
N GLU A 191 35.33 49.51 -26.67
CA GLU A 191 34.01 49.11 -26.16
C GLU A 191 33.74 47.61 -26.38
N VAL A 192 34.14 47.06 -27.54
CA VAL A 192 34.05 45.63 -27.85
C VAL A 192 34.99 44.81 -26.96
N GLU A 193 36.23 45.28 -26.72
CA GLU A 193 37.20 44.61 -25.86
C GLU A 193 36.76 44.61 -24.38
N LEU A 194 36.17 45.72 -23.90
CA LEU A 194 35.55 45.79 -22.57
C LEU A 194 34.36 44.84 -22.43
N LYS A 195 33.51 44.73 -23.47
CA LYS A 195 32.40 43.76 -23.51
C LYS A 195 32.93 42.33 -23.53
N HIS A 196 33.97 42.03 -24.31
CA HIS A 196 34.62 40.71 -24.32
C HIS A 196 35.25 40.38 -22.96
N ARG A 197 35.88 41.35 -22.29
CA ARG A 197 36.38 41.22 -20.91
C ARG A 197 35.26 41.15 -19.85
N SER A 198 34.02 41.53 -20.16
CA SER A 198 32.86 41.21 -19.30
C SER A 198 32.43 39.78 -19.53
N VAL A 199 32.06 39.43 -20.77
CA VAL A 199 31.58 38.10 -21.15
C VAL A 199 32.55 37.00 -20.72
N GLN A 200 33.87 37.21 -20.80
CA GLN A 200 34.84 36.25 -20.28
C GLN A 200 34.71 36.07 -18.76
N ARG A 201 34.63 37.14 -17.96
CA ARG A 201 34.45 37.03 -16.50
C ARG A 201 33.11 36.38 -16.13
N ASP A 202 32.07 36.66 -16.90
CA ASP A 202 30.73 36.08 -16.71
C ASP A 202 30.73 34.57 -17.06
N MET A 203 31.50 34.16 -18.09
CA MET A 203 31.77 32.76 -18.42
C MET A 203 32.63 32.07 -17.35
N ASP A 204 33.75 32.67 -16.92
CA ASP A 204 34.61 32.12 -15.88
C ASP A 204 33.84 31.94 -14.55
N ALA A 205 32.91 32.85 -14.24
CA ALA A 205 32.02 32.72 -13.08
C ALA A 205 31.08 31.52 -13.25
N THR A 206 30.40 31.43 -14.40
CA THR A 206 29.53 30.29 -14.75
C THR A 206 30.27 28.94 -14.74
N GLU A 207 31.57 28.93 -15.02
CA GLU A 207 32.41 27.73 -14.95
C GLU A 207 32.70 27.34 -13.50
N ARG A 208 33.15 28.27 -12.65
CA ARG A 208 33.33 28.02 -11.20
C ARG A 208 32.04 27.60 -10.49
N ASP A 209 30.91 28.23 -10.82
CA ASP A 209 29.60 27.88 -10.28
C ASP A 209 29.21 26.42 -10.64
N ARG A 210 29.64 25.92 -11.82
CA ARG A 210 29.46 24.52 -12.23
C ARG A 210 30.43 23.56 -11.55
N GLU A 211 31.69 23.96 -11.39
CA GLU A 211 32.69 23.17 -10.65
C GLU A 211 32.23 22.97 -9.19
N GLN A 212 31.84 24.05 -8.50
CA GLN A 212 31.31 23.98 -7.14
C GLN A 212 30.02 23.15 -7.07
N ALA A 213 29.08 23.32 -8.01
CA ALA A 213 27.87 22.50 -8.05
C ALA A 213 28.14 21.01 -8.34
N ALA A 214 29.24 20.68 -9.01
CA ALA A 214 29.68 19.30 -9.20
C ALA A 214 30.32 18.72 -7.92
N GLU A 215 31.18 19.47 -7.23
CA GLU A 215 31.74 19.06 -5.93
C GLU A 215 30.64 18.87 -4.86
N GLU A 216 29.66 19.78 -4.79
CA GLU A 216 28.51 19.66 -3.89
C GLU A 216 27.64 18.45 -4.22
N LEU A 217 27.49 18.11 -5.51
CA LEU A 217 26.76 16.92 -5.95
C LEU A 217 27.51 15.62 -5.61
N GLU A 218 28.83 15.57 -5.79
CA GLU A 218 29.67 14.42 -5.44
C GLU A 218 29.66 14.18 -3.92
N GLN A 219 29.82 15.23 -3.12
CA GLN A 219 29.69 15.17 -1.65
C GLN A 219 28.29 14.70 -1.21
N ALA A 220 27.23 15.14 -1.89
CA ALA A 220 25.86 14.69 -1.63
C ALA A 220 25.63 13.21 -2.02
N GLN A 221 26.27 12.74 -3.09
CA GLN A 221 26.25 11.33 -3.49
C GLN A 221 26.98 10.46 -2.45
N GLU A 222 28.22 10.80 -2.07
CA GLU A 222 28.95 10.09 -1.02
C GLU A 222 28.15 10.05 0.30
N ALA A 223 27.54 11.16 0.71
CA ALA A 223 26.75 11.23 1.93
C ALA A 223 25.51 10.31 1.87
N ASN A 224 24.87 10.20 0.70
CA ASN A 224 23.72 9.33 0.47
C ASN A 224 24.13 7.85 0.43
N GLU A 225 25.24 7.50 -0.21
CA GLU A 225 25.80 6.12 -0.18
C GLU A 225 26.17 5.70 1.26
N LYS A 226 26.83 6.59 2.01
CA LYS A 226 27.15 6.36 3.43
C LYS A 226 25.86 6.17 4.24
N ALA A 227 24.84 7.00 4.05
CA ALA A 227 23.54 6.84 4.70
C ALA A 227 22.84 5.52 4.31
N GLN A 228 22.89 5.10 3.04
CA GLN A 228 22.34 3.83 2.58
C GLN A 228 23.07 2.63 3.21
N SER A 229 24.40 2.67 3.34
CA SER A 229 25.15 1.61 4.03
C SER A 229 24.78 1.49 5.51
N VAL A 230 24.55 2.62 6.20
CA VAL A 230 24.07 2.65 7.59
C VAL A 230 22.64 2.10 7.69
N LEU A 231 21.75 2.43 6.74
CA LEU A 231 20.40 1.87 6.68
C LEU A 231 20.38 0.36 6.40
N GLN A 232 21.23 -0.12 5.48
CA GLN A 232 21.38 -1.56 5.20
C GLN A 232 21.89 -2.31 6.43
N HIS A 233 22.95 -1.82 7.07
CA HIS A 233 23.48 -2.41 8.30
C HIS A 233 22.47 -2.36 9.47
N ALA A 234 21.65 -1.30 9.55
CA ALA A 234 20.56 -1.22 10.52
C ALA A 234 19.42 -2.20 10.21
N GLU A 235 19.06 -2.41 8.93
CA GLU A 235 18.13 -3.48 8.53
C GLU A 235 18.68 -4.87 8.85
N GLU A 236 19.95 -5.15 8.55
CA GLU A 236 20.59 -6.44 8.85
C GLU A 236 20.61 -6.71 10.35
N GLN A 237 20.96 -5.71 11.16
CA GLN A 237 20.87 -5.82 12.63
C GLN A 237 19.42 -5.99 13.11
N ALA A 238 18.45 -5.28 12.54
CA ALA A 238 17.04 -5.42 12.88
C ALA A 238 16.50 -6.82 12.51
N ARG A 239 16.88 -7.35 11.34
CA ARG A 239 16.55 -8.72 10.91
C ARG A 239 17.19 -9.76 11.80
N ALA A 240 18.48 -9.64 12.12
CA ALA A 240 19.18 -10.57 13.02
C ALA A 240 18.57 -10.56 14.45
N VAL A 241 18.14 -9.40 14.95
CA VAL A 241 17.41 -9.29 16.22
C VAL A 241 16.00 -9.89 16.10
N ALA A 242 15.28 -9.64 15.01
CA ALA A 242 13.95 -10.20 14.77
C ALA A 242 13.96 -11.73 14.63
N GLU A 243 14.91 -12.30 13.86
CA GLU A 243 15.11 -13.74 13.76
C GLU A 243 15.51 -14.36 15.11
N ARG A 244 16.36 -13.68 15.89
CA ARG A 244 16.71 -14.14 17.24
C ARG A 244 15.49 -14.15 18.16
N VAL A 245 14.69 -13.08 18.18
CA VAL A 245 13.46 -12.99 18.99
C VAL A 245 12.41 -14.00 18.52
N LEU A 246 12.25 -14.21 17.21
CA LEU A 246 11.36 -15.23 16.66
C LEU A 246 11.82 -16.63 17.08
N ARG A 247 13.11 -16.95 16.98
CA ARG A 247 13.68 -18.21 17.45
C ARG A 247 13.50 -18.40 18.96
N GLU A 248 13.85 -17.41 19.78
CA GLU A 248 13.66 -17.43 21.24
C GLU A 248 12.17 -17.58 21.62
N SER A 249 11.25 -16.97 20.86
CA SER A 249 9.80 -17.11 21.07
C SER A 249 9.28 -18.47 20.65
N ARG A 250 9.85 -19.08 19.60
CA ARG A 250 9.52 -20.43 19.15
C ARG A 250 10.05 -21.48 20.11
N GLU A 251 11.31 -21.37 20.53
CA GLU A 251 11.92 -22.26 21.54
C GLU A 251 11.11 -22.23 22.85
N LYS A 252 10.60 -21.07 23.26
CA LYS A 252 9.66 -20.96 24.39
C LYS A 252 8.29 -21.59 24.10
N ALA A 253 7.67 -21.29 22.97
CA ALA A 253 6.37 -21.86 22.62
C ALA A 253 6.43 -23.40 22.45
N GLU A 254 7.59 -23.92 22.03
CA GLU A 254 7.88 -25.35 21.92
C GLU A 254 8.09 -25.98 23.31
N GLN A 255 8.80 -25.32 24.23
CA GLN A 255 8.89 -25.73 25.65
C GLN A 255 7.55 -25.64 26.39
N ASP A 256 6.77 -24.57 26.19
CA ASP A 256 5.43 -24.41 26.78
C ASP A 256 4.47 -25.49 26.23
N ALA A 257 4.61 -25.87 24.95
CA ALA A 257 3.86 -26.97 24.33
C ALA A 257 4.30 -28.35 24.85
N GLU A 258 5.61 -28.62 24.96
CA GLU A 258 6.12 -29.84 25.59
C GLU A 258 5.65 -29.96 27.05
N GLN A 259 5.71 -28.87 27.82
CA GLN A 259 5.26 -28.86 29.21
C GLN A 259 3.74 -29.04 29.33
N THR A 260 2.94 -28.41 28.47
CA THR A 260 1.48 -28.59 28.49
C THR A 260 1.04 -29.96 27.95
N MET A 261 1.74 -30.53 26.96
CA MET A 261 1.51 -31.92 26.53
C MET A 261 1.91 -32.90 27.62
N GLY A 262 3.07 -32.77 28.26
CA GLY A 262 3.49 -33.65 29.36
C GLY A 262 2.59 -33.56 30.59
N LEU A 263 2.03 -32.38 30.90
CA LEU A 263 1.00 -32.22 31.91
C LEU A 263 -0.34 -32.86 31.49
N ALA A 264 -0.74 -32.74 30.23
CA ALA A 264 -1.95 -33.36 29.71
C ALA A 264 -1.85 -34.90 29.60
N GLU A 265 -0.67 -35.42 29.27
CA GLU A 265 -0.34 -36.85 29.23
C GLU A 265 -0.35 -37.43 30.64
N ALA A 266 0.32 -36.79 31.61
CA ALA A 266 0.24 -37.18 33.02
C ALA A 266 -1.19 -37.12 33.60
N GLN A 267 -2.01 -36.13 33.18
CA GLN A 267 -3.42 -36.07 33.55
C GLN A 267 -4.26 -37.15 32.84
N ALA A 268 -3.93 -37.50 31.60
CA ALA A 268 -4.59 -38.59 30.88
C ALA A 268 -4.27 -39.95 31.53
N ASP A 269 -3.03 -40.17 31.97
CA ASP A 269 -2.61 -41.36 32.71
C ASP A 269 -3.26 -41.43 34.11
N GLU A 270 -3.31 -40.33 34.88
CA GLU A 270 -4.05 -40.33 36.17
C GLU A 270 -5.54 -40.63 35.96
N LEU A 271 -6.16 -40.06 34.91
CA LEU A 271 -7.55 -40.35 34.56
C LEU A 271 -7.75 -41.78 34.05
N LEU A 272 -6.77 -42.37 33.36
CA LEU A 272 -6.78 -43.75 32.89
C LEU A 272 -6.67 -44.72 34.07
N GLU A 273 -5.71 -44.54 34.97
CA GLU A 273 -5.53 -45.36 36.17
C GLU A 273 -6.78 -45.29 37.06
N ARG A 274 -7.31 -44.07 37.29
CA ARG A 274 -8.54 -43.85 38.06
C ARG A 274 -9.79 -44.44 37.38
N ALA A 275 -9.83 -44.46 36.04
CA ALA A 275 -10.88 -45.14 35.28
C ALA A 275 -10.74 -46.67 35.36
N GLU A 276 -9.52 -47.21 35.34
CA GLU A 276 -9.24 -48.62 35.55
C GLU A 276 -9.60 -49.07 36.97
N GLU A 277 -9.22 -48.34 38.02
CA GLU A 277 -9.65 -48.61 39.40
C GLU A 277 -11.18 -48.59 39.49
N THR A 278 -11.83 -47.58 38.92
CA THR A 278 -13.29 -47.47 38.89
C THR A 278 -13.94 -48.62 38.12
N ALA A 279 -13.33 -49.09 37.03
CA ALA A 279 -13.80 -50.23 36.25
C ALA A 279 -13.62 -51.55 36.99
N ARG A 280 -12.46 -51.77 37.63
CA ARG A 280 -12.17 -52.93 38.49
C ARG A 280 -13.12 -52.99 39.69
N ALA A 281 -13.36 -51.85 40.34
CA ALA A 281 -14.33 -51.73 41.44
C ALA A 281 -15.76 -52.02 40.99
N LYS A 282 -16.21 -51.47 39.85
CA LYS A 282 -17.53 -51.76 39.27
C LYS A 282 -17.67 -53.21 38.85
N ALA A 283 -16.66 -53.81 38.21
CA ALA A 283 -16.67 -55.22 37.82
C ALA A 283 -16.71 -56.16 39.04
N SER A 284 -15.97 -55.82 40.11
CA SER A 284 -16.02 -56.52 41.40
C SER A 284 -17.42 -56.40 42.04
N ALA A 285 -18.02 -55.22 42.05
CA ALA A 285 -19.38 -55.02 42.55
C ALA A 285 -20.45 -55.77 41.72
N ILE A 286 -20.32 -55.78 40.39
CA ILE A 286 -21.22 -56.53 39.49
C ILE A 286 -21.08 -58.04 39.72
N THR A 287 -19.86 -58.57 39.83
CA THR A 287 -19.66 -60.01 40.10
C THR A 287 -20.11 -60.42 41.50
N ALA A 288 -19.93 -59.57 42.52
CA ALA A 288 -20.49 -59.78 43.85
C ALA A 288 -22.03 -59.77 43.85
N THR A 289 -22.64 -58.85 43.10
CA THR A 289 -24.11 -58.75 42.97
C THR A 289 -24.67 -59.96 42.22
N ALA A 290 -24.11 -60.30 41.05
CA ALA A 290 -24.53 -61.45 40.26
C ALA A 290 -24.36 -62.78 41.03
N ARG A 291 -23.32 -62.90 41.87
CA ARG A 291 -23.15 -64.04 42.78
C ARG A 291 -24.25 -64.09 43.84
N SER A 292 -24.54 -62.98 44.51
CA SER A 292 -25.62 -62.88 45.51
C SER A 292 -27.00 -63.18 44.89
N GLU A 293 -27.24 -62.73 43.65
CA GLU A 293 -28.45 -63.04 42.89
C GLU A 293 -28.52 -64.51 42.49
N ALA A 294 -27.43 -65.14 42.05
CA ALA A 294 -27.38 -66.58 41.78
C ALA A 294 -27.60 -67.44 43.04
N GLU A 295 -27.02 -67.04 44.17
CA GLU A 295 -27.24 -67.68 45.49
C GLU A 295 -28.69 -67.45 45.99
N SER A 296 -29.34 -66.34 45.63
CA SER A 296 -30.76 -66.05 45.88
C SER A 296 -31.70 -66.88 44.99
N ILE A 297 -31.39 -67.00 43.70
CA ILE A 297 -32.16 -67.79 42.72
C ILE A 297 -32.09 -69.28 43.07
N THR A 298 -30.92 -69.80 43.43
CA THR A 298 -30.78 -71.21 43.85
C THR A 298 -31.54 -71.51 45.13
N ARG A 299 -31.51 -70.63 46.16
CA ARG A 299 -32.37 -70.80 47.34
C ARG A 299 -33.87 -70.82 46.99
N LYS A 300 -34.33 -69.92 46.12
CA LYS A 300 -35.74 -69.89 45.68
C LYS A 300 -36.12 -71.14 44.88
N ALA A 301 -35.22 -71.70 44.08
CA ALA A 301 -35.44 -72.96 43.38
C ALA A 301 -35.54 -74.15 44.36
N ASP A 302 -34.64 -74.19 45.36
CA ASP A 302 -34.65 -75.15 46.45
C ASP A 302 -35.94 -75.09 47.30
N GLU A 303 -36.42 -73.89 47.61
CA GLU A 303 -37.67 -73.66 48.34
C GLU A 303 -38.89 -74.04 47.51
N ALA A 304 -38.90 -73.70 46.21
CA ALA A 304 -39.96 -74.11 45.28
C ALA A 304 -40.01 -75.63 45.11
N HIS A 305 -38.87 -76.31 45.02
CA HIS A 305 -38.81 -77.78 44.95
C HIS A 305 -39.36 -78.41 46.25
N LYS A 306 -38.93 -77.91 47.42
CA LYS A 306 -39.42 -78.38 48.74
C LYS A 306 -40.91 -78.11 48.93
N GLN A 307 -41.46 -77.05 48.32
CA GLN A 307 -42.90 -76.80 48.36
C GLN A 307 -43.67 -77.72 47.40
N ALA A 308 -43.22 -77.86 46.15
CA ALA A 308 -43.83 -78.79 45.19
C ALA A 308 -43.85 -80.25 45.72
N GLU A 309 -42.84 -80.66 46.47
CA GLU A 309 -42.78 -81.97 47.13
C GLU A 309 -43.86 -82.13 48.23
N ARG A 310 -44.08 -81.10 49.06
CA ARG A 310 -45.17 -81.05 50.05
C ARG A 310 -46.54 -81.05 49.40
N ASP A 311 -46.72 -80.29 48.33
CA ASP A 311 -47.97 -80.21 47.59
C ASP A 311 -48.28 -81.57 46.94
N ALA A 312 -47.26 -82.23 46.38
CA ALA A 312 -47.38 -83.58 45.83
C ALA A 312 -47.64 -84.67 46.88
N GLU A 313 -47.11 -84.58 48.11
CA GLU A 313 -47.52 -85.50 49.20
C GLU A 313 -48.91 -85.16 49.75
N THR A 314 -49.32 -83.89 49.77
CA THR A 314 -50.68 -83.47 50.14
C THR A 314 -51.70 -84.04 49.16
N ILE A 315 -51.46 -83.93 47.85
CA ILE A 315 -52.28 -84.53 46.80
C ILE A 315 -52.32 -86.07 46.93
N ARG A 316 -51.19 -86.73 47.24
CA ARG A 316 -51.14 -88.18 47.51
C ARG A 316 -51.92 -88.57 48.77
N SER A 317 -51.88 -87.75 49.82
CA SER A 317 -52.64 -87.95 51.05
C SER A 317 -54.14 -87.82 50.80
N GLU A 318 -54.59 -86.76 50.11
CA GLU A 318 -55.98 -86.59 49.69
C GLU A 318 -56.46 -87.73 48.79
N ALA A 319 -55.65 -88.16 47.82
CA ALA A 319 -55.99 -89.27 46.93
C ALA A 319 -56.14 -90.60 47.71
N ARG A 320 -55.26 -90.88 48.68
CA ARG A 320 -55.39 -92.02 49.60
C ARG A 320 -56.64 -91.91 50.47
N GLY A 321 -56.96 -90.72 50.99
CA GLY A 321 -58.16 -90.47 51.80
C GLY A 321 -59.45 -90.68 51.00
N LYS A 322 -59.53 -90.12 49.78
CA LYS A 322 -60.67 -90.32 48.86
C LYS A 322 -60.80 -91.79 48.44
N ALA A 323 -59.70 -92.49 48.16
CA ALA A 323 -59.67 -93.92 47.83
C ALA A 323 -59.88 -94.86 49.04
N ALA A 324 -59.84 -94.34 50.27
CA ALA A 324 -60.33 -95.03 51.46
C ALA A 324 -61.84 -94.81 51.61
N SER A 325 -62.30 -93.55 51.55
CA SER A 325 -63.73 -93.20 51.64
C SER A 325 -64.58 -93.97 50.63
N ILE A 326 -64.21 -93.97 49.34
CA ILE A 326 -64.92 -94.70 48.27
C ILE A 326 -64.96 -96.22 48.54
N ARG A 327 -63.93 -96.78 49.18
CA ARG A 327 -63.87 -98.20 49.51
C ARG A 327 -64.76 -98.53 50.71
N ASP A 328 -64.75 -97.69 51.73
CA ASP A 328 -65.57 -97.85 52.93
C ASP A 328 -67.07 -97.60 52.62
N GLU A 329 -67.36 -96.71 51.66
CA GLU A 329 -68.70 -96.44 51.12
C GLU A 329 -69.20 -97.63 50.29
N ALA A 330 -68.43 -98.10 49.30
CA ALA A 330 -68.75 -99.32 48.55
C ALA A 330 -68.84 -100.59 49.44
N THR A 331 -68.12 -100.62 50.58
CA THR A 331 -68.24 -101.70 51.57
C THR A 331 -69.54 -101.59 52.37
N ARG A 332 -69.99 -100.38 52.73
CA ARG A 332 -71.28 -100.15 53.39
C ARG A 332 -72.44 -100.51 52.47
N ASP A 333 -72.40 -100.09 51.21
CA ASP A 333 -73.42 -100.45 50.21
C ASP A 333 -73.49 -101.97 50.03
N ALA A 334 -72.33 -102.63 49.91
CA ALA A 334 -72.24 -104.09 49.82
C ALA A 334 -72.64 -104.83 51.11
N THR A 335 -72.71 -104.16 52.27
CA THR A 335 -73.36 -104.71 53.47
C THR A 335 -74.86 -104.45 53.48
N SER A 336 -75.34 -103.24 53.14
CA SER A 336 -76.77 -102.94 53.03
C SER A 336 -77.46 -103.91 52.09
N MET A 337 -76.96 -104.04 50.85
CA MET A 337 -77.51 -104.96 49.85
C MET A 337 -77.47 -106.45 50.27
N ARG A 338 -76.69 -106.82 51.29
CA ARG A 338 -76.68 -108.17 51.90
C ARG A 338 -77.62 -108.30 53.09
N GLU A 339 -77.96 -107.20 53.74
CA GLU A 339 -78.98 -107.15 54.80
C GLU A 339 -80.36 -107.08 54.14
N ASP A 340 -80.56 -106.22 53.14
CA ASP A 340 -81.76 -106.15 52.29
C ASP A 340 -82.09 -107.52 51.67
N ALA A 341 -81.11 -108.16 51.01
CA ALA A 341 -81.29 -109.48 50.39
C ALA A 341 -81.43 -110.64 51.42
N ARG A 342 -81.08 -110.41 52.70
CA ARG A 342 -81.38 -111.35 53.79
C ARG A 342 -82.79 -111.14 54.31
N GLU A 343 -83.23 -109.90 54.46
CA GLU A 343 -84.58 -109.57 54.91
C GLU A 343 -85.63 -110.04 53.90
N ASP A 344 -85.40 -109.86 52.59
CA ASP A 344 -86.19 -110.49 51.53
C ASP A 344 -86.21 -112.02 51.65
N ALA A 345 -85.04 -112.66 51.87
CA ALA A 345 -84.95 -114.12 52.02
C ALA A 345 -85.55 -114.66 53.34
N ASP A 346 -85.65 -113.84 54.39
CA ASP A 346 -86.38 -114.14 55.62
C ASP A 346 -87.89 -113.88 55.44
N GLN A 347 -88.29 -112.89 54.65
CA GLN A 347 -89.70 -112.61 54.34
C GLN A 347 -90.29 -113.69 53.42
N ILE A 348 -89.55 -114.13 52.40
CA ILE A 348 -89.92 -115.28 51.55
C ILE A 348 -90.05 -116.56 52.40
N ARG A 349 -89.14 -116.79 53.36
CA ARG A 349 -89.26 -117.92 54.30
C ARG A 349 -90.44 -117.79 55.25
N ARG A 350 -90.74 -116.59 55.76
CA ARG A 350 -91.92 -116.33 56.59
C ARG A 350 -93.22 -116.58 55.83
N ASN A 351 -93.31 -116.14 54.58
CA ASN A 351 -94.48 -116.39 53.73
C ASN A 351 -94.64 -117.89 53.44
N ALA A 352 -93.58 -118.58 53.01
CA ALA A 352 -93.62 -120.02 52.77
C ALA A 352 -93.89 -120.86 54.04
N HIS A 353 -93.57 -120.34 55.24
CA HIS A 353 -93.95 -120.95 56.51
C HIS A 353 -95.44 -120.73 56.82
N ALA A 354 -95.99 -119.54 56.53
CA ALA A 354 -97.42 -119.27 56.69
C ALA A 354 -98.27 -120.10 55.71
N ASP A 355 -97.87 -120.18 54.44
CA ASP A 355 -98.51 -121.03 53.43
C ASP A 355 -98.53 -122.51 53.89
N ALA A 356 -97.42 -122.99 54.48
CA ALA A 356 -97.31 -124.34 55.04
C ALA A 356 -98.08 -124.54 56.36
N GLU A 357 -98.27 -123.51 57.18
CA GLU A 357 -99.10 -123.56 58.38
C GLU A 357 -100.59 -123.57 58.04
N ASP A 358 -101.03 -122.86 57.00
CA ASP A 358 -102.40 -122.94 56.48
C ASP A 358 -102.66 -124.31 55.79
N GLU A 359 -101.70 -124.88 55.05
CA GLU A 359 -101.82 -126.27 54.57
C GLU A 359 -101.85 -127.29 55.73
N ALA A 360 -101.06 -127.07 56.79
CA ALA A 360 -101.12 -127.93 57.99
C ALA A 360 -102.45 -127.79 58.74
N ALA A 361 -103.06 -126.60 58.76
CA ALA A 361 -104.38 -126.39 59.35
C ALA A 361 -105.48 -127.17 58.61
N ILE A 362 -105.43 -127.22 57.27
CA ILE A 362 -106.32 -128.04 56.44
C ILE A 362 -106.23 -129.52 56.86
N ILE A 363 -105.01 -130.07 56.96
CA ILE A 363 -104.77 -131.48 57.30
C ILE A 363 -105.23 -131.81 58.72
N ILE A 364 -104.96 -130.92 59.70
CA ILE A 364 -105.34 -131.16 61.10
C ILE A 364 -106.85 -131.06 61.30
N GLU A 365 -107.56 -130.14 60.64
CA GLU A 365 -109.03 -130.06 60.80
C GLU A 365 -109.76 -131.24 60.16
N GLU A 366 -109.27 -131.76 59.03
CA GLU A 366 -109.80 -132.98 58.39
C GLU A 366 -109.56 -134.23 59.24
N ALA A 367 -108.40 -134.32 59.92
CA ALA A 367 -108.11 -135.37 60.90
C ALA A 367 -109.02 -135.25 62.15
N VAL A 368 -109.24 -134.05 62.69
CA VAL A 368 -110.09 -133.83 63.87
C VAL A 368 -111.56 -134.16 63.60
N LYS A 369 -112.09 -133.80 62.41
CA LYS A 369 -113.46 -134.17 62.02
C LYS A 369 -113.62 -135.68 61.82
N SER A 370 -112.57 -136.39 61.42
CA SER A 370 -112.55 -137.85 61.38
C SER A 370 -112.50 -138.50 62.78
N GLY A 371 -112.04 -137.78 63.81
CA GLY A 371 -111.95 -138.28 65.18
C GLY A 371 -113.24 -138.17 66.01
N GLN A 372 -114.12 -137.21 65.71
CA GLN A 372 -115.27 -136.87 66.57
C GLN A 372 -116.59 -137.62 66.24
N GLN A 373 -116.52 -138.81 65.63
CA GLN A 373 -117.68 -139.71 65.46
C GLN A 373 -117.62 -140.99 66.31
N LEU A 374 -116.64 -141.16 67.20
CA LEU A 374 -116.52 -142.33 68.07
C LEU A 374 -116.99 -142.07 69.51
N GLU A 375 -118.28 -141.76 69.63
CA GLU A 375 -119.05 -142.37 70.72
C GLU A 375 -119.06 -143.90 70.48
N HIS A 376 -118.96 -144.70 71.55
CA HIS A 376 -118.72 -146.14 71.51
C HIS A 376 -117.39 -146.61 70.87
N LEU A 377 -116.28 -146.41 71.59
CA LEU A 377 -115.60 -147.56 72.21
C LEU A 377 -114.71 -147.16 73.41
N ASP A 378 -114.18 -148.18 74.09
CA ASP A 378 -113.77 -148.18 75.50
C ASP A 378 -112.73 -147.09 75.90
N LYS A 379 -112.94 -146.46 77.07
CA LYS A 379 -112.10 -145.38 77.68
C LYS A 379 -110.66 -145.80 78.09
N LYS A 380 -110.17 -146.94 77.60
CA LYS A 380 -108.88 -147.52 77.99
C LYS A 380 -107.68 -146.98 77.21
N PHE A 381 -107.89 -146.24 76.11
CA PHE A 381 -106.80 -145.71 75.29
C PHE A 381 -106.24 -144.37 75.79
N LEU A 382 -107.08 -143.33 75.95
CA LEU A 382 -106.62 -141.94 76.19
C LEU A 382 -105.75 -141.78 77.46
N VAL A 383 -105.97 -142.60 78.49
CA VAL A 383 -105.21 -142.57 79.76
C VAL A 383 -103.82 -143.21 79.59
N GLN A 384 -103.61 -144.06 78.59
CA GLN A 384 -102.30 -144.66 78.30
C GLN A 384 -101.37 -143.71 77.54
N GLU A 385 -101.90 -142.77 76.75
CA GLU A 385 -101.11 -141.73 76.07
C GLU A 385 -100.91 -140.46 76.88
N LEU A 386 -101.88 -140.04 77.72
CA LEU A 386 -101.72 -138.85 78.58
C LEU A 386 -100.64 -138.99 79.66
N HIS A 387 -100.18 -140.20 79.94
CA HIS A 387 -98.99 -140.47 80.76
C HIS A 387 -97.68 -140.57 79.94
N GLY A 388 -97.74 -140.37 78.61
CA GLY A 388 -96.62 -140.51 77.68
C GLY A 388 -95.82 -139.24 77.38
N SER A 389 -96.39 -138.03 77.55
CA SER A 389 -95.67 -136.76 77.26
C SER A 389 -96.21 -135.56 78.06
N PRO A 390 -95.36 -134.73 78.73
CA PRO A 390 -95.83 -133.60 79.54
C PRO A 390 -96.01 -132.24 78.81
N GLU A 391 -95.33 -132.00 77.69
CA GLU A 391 -95.03 -130.60 77.25
C GLU A 391 -96.19 -129.84 76.58
N LEU A 392 -97.34 -130.49 76.34
CA LEU A 392 -98.58 -129.79 75.94
C LEU A 392 -99.11 -128.82 77.03
N LEU A 393 -98.53 -128.84 78.23
CA LEU A 393 -98.95 -128.06 79.39
C LEU A 393 -98.47 -126.58 79.39
N GLU A 394 -97.35 -126.24 78.74
CA GLU A 394 -96.67 -124.95 78.98
C GLU A 394 -97.25 -123.75 78.21
N ARG A 395 -97.78 -123.97 76.99
CA ARG A 395 -98.14 -122.90 76.02
C ARG A 395 -99.31 -121.97 76.43
N PHE A 396 -99.89 -122.12 77.63
CA PHE A 396 -101.18 -121.53 78.02
C PHE A 396 -101.11 -120.10 78.66
N THR A 397 -99.99 -119.34 78.59
CA THR A 397 -99.66 -118.40 79.72
C THR A 397 -99.25 -116.88 79.47
N GLN A 398 -98.89 -116.29 78.31
CA GLN A 398 -98.00 -115.05 78.24
C GLN A 398 -98.46 -113.68 77.52
N PHE A 399 -98.62 -112.44 78.13
CA PHE A 399 -99.01 -111.15 77.37
C PHE A 399 -98.82 -109.68 78.02
N LYS A 400 -98.52 -108.54 77.28
CA LYS A 400 -98.25 -107.09 77.77
C LYS A 400 -98.64 -105.82 76.85
N GLU A 401 -98.05 -104.57 76.98
CA GLU A 401 -98.75 -103.20 76.98
C GLU A 401 -98.31 -101.89 76.14
N SER A 402 -97.79 -100.72 76.68
CA SER A 402 -98.22 -99.27 76.33
C SER A 402 -97.22 -98.09 75.84
N GLN A 403 -97.55 -96.74 75.94
CA GLN A 403 -97.07 -95.56 75.05
C GLN A 403 -97.00 -94.04 75.59
N THR A 404 -96.51 -93.01 74.77
CA THR A 404 -96.77 -91.48 74.66
C THR A 404 -95.76 -90.30 75.07
N SER A 405 -95.69 -89.10 74.36
CA SER A 405 -95.01 -87.75 74.73
C SER A 405 -95.06 -86.53 73.67
N SER A 406 -94.86 -85.19 73.98
CA SER A 406 -94.60 -83.98 73.05
C SER A 406 -94.42 -82.48 73.62
N LYS A 407 -94.04 -81.41 72.81
CA LYS A 407 -94.38 -79.88 72.82
C LYS A 407 -93.31 -78.68 72.97
N HIS A 408 -93.54 -77.44 72.37
CA HIS A 408 -93.15 -75.97 72.68
C HIS A 408 -92.25 -75.00 71.76
N SER A 409 -92.38 -73.62 71.82
CA SER A 409 -91.62 -72.50 71.07
C SER A 409 -91.82 -70.96 71.51
N ASP A 410 -91.10 -69.90 70.96
CA ASP A 410 -91.13 -68.39 71.31
C ASP A 410 -90.56 -67.30 70.25
N ALA A 411 -90.44 -65.94 70.51
CA ALA A 411 -90.24 -64.75 69.56
C ALA A 411 -89.33 -63.46 69.93
N ARG A 412 -89.39 -62.26 69.22
CA ARG A 412 -88.35 -61.10 69.20
C ARG A 412 -88.78 -59.63 68.69
N ARG A 413 -88.05 -58.46 68.90
CA ARG A 413 -88.35 -57.06 68.30
C ARG A 413 -87.32 -55.85 67.93
N ARG A 414 -87.13 -54.72 68.69
CA ARG A 414 -87.05 -53.20 68.31
C ARG A 414 -85.67 -52.39 68.13
N ALA A 415 -85.60 -51.15 67.47
CA ALA A 415 -84.45 -50.12 67.54
C ALA A 415 -84.45 -48.64 66.89
N GLN A 416 -85.32 -48.17 65.97
CA GLN A 416 -84.90 -47.22 64.87
C GLN A 416 -85.05 -45.66 64.96
N GLU A 417 -85.83 -45.05 65.85
CA GLU A 417 -86.45 -43.71 65.61
C GLU A 417 -85.58 -42.43 65.75
N ARG A 418 -84.28 -42.52 66.08
CA ARG A 418 -83.50 -41.35 66.55
C ARG A 418 -82.83 -40.45 65.48
N ILE A 419 -82.85 -40.82 64.20
CA ILE A 419 -81.86 -40.32 63.21
C ILE A 419 -82.25 -39.01 62.49
N GLU A 420 -83.54 -38.77 62.20
CA GLU A 420 -83.91 -37.79 61.16
C GLU A 420 -83.76 -36.30 61.54
N LYS A 421 -83.86 -35.95 62.84
CA LYS A 421 -84.06 -34.55 63.29
C LYS A 421 -82.93 -33.57 62.94
N ARG A 422 -81.70 -34.02 62.67
CA ARG A 422 -80.55 -33.12 62.41
C ARG A 422 -80.47 -32.53 60.99
N ARG A 423 -81.13 -33.13 60.00
CA ARG A 423 -80.83 -32.86 58.57
C ARG A 423 -81.33 -31.52 58.02
N ARG A 424 -82.28 -30.83 58.67
CA ARG A 424 -82.98 -29.66 58.06
C ARG A 424 -82.31 -28.29 58.23
N HIS A 425 -81.27 -28.15 59.04
CA HIS A 425 -80.78 -26.81 59.46
C HIS A 425 -79.61 -26.25 58.65
N GLN A 426 -78.93 -27.05 57.82
CA GLN A 426 -77.70 -26.65 57.11
C GLN A 426 -77.91 -26.17 55.66
N GLN A 427 -79.12 -26.29 55.10
CA GLN A 427 -79.34 -26.03 53.67
C GLN A 427 -79.47 -24.53 53.31
N GLN A 428 -79.92 -23.68 54.24
CA GLN A 428 -80.28 -22.27 53.99
C GLN A 428 -79.10 -21.27 53.92
N GLN A 429 -77.85 -21.74 53.94
CA GLN A 429 -76.65 -20.88 53.94
C GLN A 429 -75.85 -20.90 52.63
N ARG A 430 -76.36 -21.52 51.55
CA ARG A 430 -75.66 -21.59 50.26
C ARG A 430 -76.22 -20.67 49.17
N ASP A 431 -77.22 -19.84 49.48
CA ASP A 431 -77.80 -18.86 48.56
C ASP A 431 -77.10 -17.49 48.69
N ARG A 432 -75.91 -17.35 48.08
CA ARG A 432 -75.24 -16.08 47.69
C ARG A 432 -73.92 -16.37 46.96
N ASP A 433 -73.53 -15.45 46.09
CA ASP A 433 -72.26 -15.35 45.34
C ASP A 433 -71.97 -16.54 44.38
N GLY A 434 -71.91 -16.36 43.06
CA GLY A 434 -72.12 -15.17 42.22
C GLY A 434 -72.30 -15.57 40.74
N VAL A 435 -72.69 -14.62 39.89
CA VAL A 435 -73.02 -14.81 38.45
C VAL A 435 -72.48 -13.64 37.63
N ASP A 436 -71.97 -13.94 36.44
CA ASP A 436 -71.98 -13.11 35.23
C ASP A 436 -72.62 -13.97 34.10
#